data_AF-A0A938IKK0-F1
#
_entry.id   AF-A0A938IKK0-F1
#
_cell.length_a   1.000
_cell.length_b   1.000
_cell.length_c   1.000
_cell.angle_alpha   90.00
_cell.angle_beta   90.00
_cell.angle_gamma   90.00
#
_symmetry.space_group_name_H-M   'P 1'
#
loop_
_entity.id
_entity.type
_entity.pdbx_description
1 polymer ?
#
loop_
_entity_poly.entity_id
_entity_poly.type
_entity_poly.pdbx_seq_one_letter_code
_entity_poly.pdbx_strand_id
1 'polypeptide(L)'
;MRPLPIGLDIGTITVRLLQLGGTERDLRVVDAARFAIPQEAKGEPSRRREAVIEGVRRALKEHRFRGHEAVSCLSVGALAVRNVRLPKMPEEELATAVNWEAQNRFPFDTATAVIQHLRAGEVRQGDQVLEEVILLACPRAEVDAHLQLACEAGLDVVSLDAEPCAVFRGFERFLRRCGDDSAVGVFADIGAETTVVIARGRDVVFVKRIPIGGLVFNRAVAECLELSATEAEALRRRLGRRSRHDQAAARPDEDSERVSRAVADAIRPHLEDLANEIALCLRYYSVTFRGQRPESATFTGGESHNPAIPTMLGERLGIKVQASDLFRSVRTEHLAAMLDRRGLLCEWTTAFGLSLKGFCLAEHGEMQN
;
A
#
# COMPACT_ATOMS: atom_id res chain seq x y z
N MET A 1 11.79 -20.35 -16.36
CA MET A 1 11.60 -19.24 -15.40
C MET A 1 10.58 -19.68 -14.38
N ARG A 2 10.93 -19.68 -13.10
CA ARG A 2 10.00 -20.02 -12.01
C ARG A 2 9.01 -18.85 -11.84
N PRO A 3 7.70 -19.05 -12.05
CA PRO A 3 6.71 -18.05 -11.69
C PRO A 3 6.62 -17.97 -10.17
N LEU A 4 6.41 -16.77 -9.65
CA LEU A 4 6.00 -16.56 -8.26
C LEU A 4 4.46 -16.59 -8.18
N PRO A 5 3.87 -16.66 -6.98
CA PRO A 5 2.44 -16.54 -6.83
C PRO A 5 1.91 -15.22 -7.40
N ILE A 6 0.64 -15.24 -7.81
CA ILE A 6 -0.08 -14.06 -8.27
C ILE A 6 -0.35 -13.16 -7.06
N GLY A 7 0.19 -11.94 -7.07
CA GLY A 7 -0.15 -10.92 -6.09
C GLY A 7 -1.55 -10.36 -6.38
N LEU A 8 -2.52 -10.67 -5.54
CA LEU A 8 -3.91 -10.23 -5.64
C LEU A 8 -4.19 -9.10 -4.64
N ASP A 9 -4.26 -7.87 -5.13
CA ASP A 9 -4.70 -6.69 -4.37
C ASP A 9 -6.16 -6.35 -4.74
N ILE A 10 -7.08 -6.59 -3.82
CA ILE A 10 -8.49 -6.20 -3.94
C ILE A 10 -8.71 -4.88 -3.19
N GLY A 11 -8.37 -3.77 -3.84
CA GLY A 11 -8.56 -2.44 -3.30
C GLY A 11 -10.04 -1.99 -3.24
N THR A 12 -10.26 -0.78 -2.72
CA THR A 12 -11.61 -0.19 -2.60
C THR A 12 -12.24 0.12 -3.96
N ILE A 13 -11.43 0.57 -4.93
CA ILE A 13 -11.91 1.07 -6.23
C ILE A 13 -11.49 0.14 -7.38
N THR A 14 -10.38 -0.56 -7.23
CA THR A 14 -9.72 -1.31 -8.30
C THR A 14 -9.17 -2.62 -7.76
N VAL A 15 -9.21 -3.64 -8.60
CA VAL A 15 -8.54 -4.92 -8.35
C VAL A 15 -7.30 -5.00 -9.24
N ARG A 16 -6.19 -5.49 -8.67
CA ARG A 16 -4.92 -5.68 -9.36
C ARG A 16 -4.42 -7.09 -9.16
N LEU A 17 -4.00 -7.71 -10.25
CA LEU A 17 -3.32 -8.99 -10.29
C LEU A 17 -1.95 -8.75 -10.91
N LEU A 18 -0.88 -9.13 -10.21
CA LEU A 18 0.47 -9.01 -10.72
C LEU A 18 1.21 -10.31 -10.43
N GLN A 19 1.80 -10.91 -11.46
CA GLN A 19 2.65 -12.08 -11.28
C GLN A 19 4.06 -11.75 -11.69
N LEU A 20 4.97 -11.87 -10.74
CA LEU A 20 6.40 -11.78 -10.95
C LEU A 20 6.99 -13.17 -11.19
N GLY A 21 8.22 -13.19 -11.71
CA GLY A 21 8.98 -14.40 -11.87
C GLY A 21 10.48 -14.10 -11.93
N GLY A 22 11.27 -15.16 -11.85
CA GLY A 22 12.72 -15.08 -12.06
C GLY A 22 13.52 -15.19 -10.78
N THR A 23 14.62 -14.44 -10.72
CA THR A 23 15.56 -14.44 -9.58
C THR A 23 15.65 -13.04 -8.97
N GLU A 24 16.26 -12.91 -7.80
CA GLU A 24 16.44 -11.62 -7.12
C GLU A 24 17.16 -10.56 -7.98
N ARG A 25 18.08 -11.01 -8.84
CA ARG A 25 18.86 -10.16 -9.75
C ARG A 25 18.20 -9.98 -11.12
N ASP A 26 17.29 -10.88 -11.52
CA ASP A 26 16.58 -10.85 -12.80
C ASP A 26 15.08 -11.03 -12.62
N LEU A 27 14.47 -10.08 -11.91
CA LEU A 27 13.03 -10.07 -11.69
C LEU A 27 12.32 -9.58 -12.94
N ARG A 28 11.25 -10.26 -13.34
CA ARG A 28 10.42 -9.85 -14.48
C ARG A 28 8.96 -10.02 -14.17
N VAL A 29 8.14 -9.26 -14.89
CA VAL A 29 6.70 -9.45 -14.84
C VAL A 29 6.30 -10.54 -15.83
N VAL A 30 5.62 -11.56 -15.31
CA VAL A 30 4.99 -12.62 -16.11
C VAL A 30 3.75 -12.07 -16.78
N ASP A 31 2.82 -11.52 -16.00
CA ASP A 31 1.65 -10.79 -16.49
C ASP A 31 1.08 -9.87 -15.39
N ALA A 32 0.23 -8.93 -15.79
CA ALA A 32 -0.50 -8.04 -14.89
C ALA A 32 -1.88 -7.69 -15.46
N ALA A 33 -2.89 -7.64 -14.59
CA ALA A 33 -4.25 -7.27 -14.95
C ALA A 33 -4.82 -6.27 -13.93
N ARG A 34 -5.61 -5.31 -14.42
CA ARG A 34 -6.24 -4.29 -13.59
C ARG A 34 -7.63 -3.98 -14.11
N PHE A 35 -8.59 -3.93 -13.22
CA PHE A 35 -9.94 -3.47 -13.54
C PHE A 35 -10.54 -2.68 -12.39
N ALA A 36 -11.45 -1.77 -12.72
CA ALA A 36 -12.22 -1.03 -11.74
C ALA A 36 -13.42 -1.86 -11.26
N ILE A 37 -13.76 -1.73 -9.99
CA ILE A 37 -15.03 -2.24 -9.47
C ILE A 37 -16.14 -1.30 -9.97
N PRO A 38 -17.19 -1.80 -10.64
CA PRO A 38 -18.31 -0.98 -11.12
C PRO A 38 -18.93 -0.17 -9.98
N GLN A 39 -19.37 1.06 -10.27
CA GLN A 39 -19.84 1.99 -9.23
C GLN A 39 -21.09 1.44 -8.53
N GLU A 40 -22.00 0.85 -9.30
CA GLU A 40 -23.20 0.16 -8.85
C GLU A 40 -22.92 -1.02 -7.92
N ALA A 41 -21.68 -1.52 -7.91
CA ALA A 41 -21.24 -2.63 -7.07
C ALA A 41 -20.49 -2.16 -5.81
N LYS A 42 -20.00 -0.92 -5.72
CA LYS A 42 -19.15 -0.48 -4.58
C LYS A 42 -19.90 -0.38 -3.25
N GLY A 43 -21.20 -0.07 -3.28
CA GLY A 43 -22.01 0.15 -2.08
C GLY A 43 -22.76 -1.08 -1.56
N GLU A 44 -22.78 -2.18 -2.30
CA GLU A 44 -23.52 -3.39 -1.95
C GLU A 44 -22.54 -4.59 -1.86
N PRO A 45 -22.29 -5.15 -0.67
CA PRO A 45 -21.26 -6.18 -0.48
C PRO A 45 -21.39 -7.38 -1.43
N SER A 46 -22.61 -7.86 -1.67
CA SER A 46 -22.87 -9.00 -2.56
C SER A 46 -22.53 -8.68 -4.02
N ARG A 47 -22.99 -7.55 -4.55
CA ARG A 47 -22.65 -7.11 -5.91
C ARG A 47 -21.16 -6.84 -6.06
N ARG A 48 -20.54 -6.24 -5.04
CA ARG A 48 -19.09 -6.01 -5.01
C ARG A 48 -18.35 -7.33 -5.16
N ARG A 49 -18.73 -8.33 -4.37
CA ARG A 49 -18.14 -9.67 -4.40
C ARG A 49 -18.27 -10.31 -5.78
N GLU A 50 -19.47 -10.30 -6.35
CA GLU A 50 -19.72 -10.85 -7.69
C GLU A 50 -18.87 -10.16 -8.77
N ALA A 51 -18.82 -8.83 -8.77
CA ALA A 51 -18.01 -8.06 -9.71
C ALA A 51 -16.51 -8.35 -9.61
N VAL A 52 -16.00 -8.56 -8.39
CA VAL A 52 -14.59 -8.96 -8.19
C VAL A 52 -14.35 -10.37 -8.73
N ILE A 53 -15.23 -11.33 -8.42
CA ILE A 53 -15.10 -12.72 -8.90
C ILE A 53 -15.11 -12.78 -10.42
N GLU A 54 -16.07 -12.13 -11.06
CA GLU A 54 -16.17 -12.08 -12.52
C GLU A 54 -14.94 -11.41 -13.15
N GLY A 55 -14.52 -10.27 -12.59
CA GLY A 55 -13.36 -9.54 -13.08
C GLY A 55 -12.05 -10.33 -12.95
N VAL A 56 -11.85 -11.04 -11.84
CA VAL A 56 -10.68 -11.92 -11.65
C VAL A 56 -10.73 -13.11 -12.62
N ARG A 57 -11.88 -13.79 -12.77
CA ARG A 57 -12.02 -14.90 -13.73
C ARG A 57 -11.72 -14.45 -15.16
N ARG A 58 -12.23 -13.28 -15.55
CA ARG A 58 -11.95 -12.67 -16.85
C ARG A 58 -10.46 -12.38 -17.00
N ALA A 59 -9.83 -11.78 -16.00
CA ALA A 59 -8.39 -11.50 -16.01
C ALA A 59 -7.56 -12.79 -16.18
N LEU A 60 -7.91 -13.87 -15.47
CA LEU A 60 -7.23 -15.16 -15.59
C LEU A 60 -7.40 -15.81 -16.98
N LYS A 61 -8.51 -15.53 -17.67
CA LYS A 61 -8.77 -16.04 -19.03
C LYS A 61 -8.07 -15.22 -20.12
N GLU A 62 -8.03 -13.89 -19.96
CA GLU A 62 -7.52 -12.97 -20.98
C GLU A 62 -6.00 -12.76 -20.90
N HIS A 63 -5.42 -12.97 -19.71
CA HIS A 63 -3.99 -12.79 -19.45
C HIS A 63 -3.26 -14.13 -19.32
N ARG A 64 -1.94 -14.09 -19.42
CA ARG A 64 -1.02 -15.24 -19.45
C ARG A 64 -0.41 -15.52 -18.08
N PHE A 65 -1.21 -15.43 -17.02
CA PHE A 65 -0.81 -15.89 -15.70
C PHE A 65 -0.45 -17.38 -15.73
N ARG A 66 0.51 -17.79 -14.92
CA ARG A 66 1.00 -19.18 -14.84
C ARG A 66 0.60 -19.78 -13.49
N GLY A 67 -0.27 -20.79 -13.54
CA GLY A 67 -0.83 -21.39 -12.32
C GLY A 67 -1.89 -20.50 -11.67
N HIS A 68 -2.42 -20.99 -10.55
CA HIS A 68 -3.52 -20.35 -9.81
C HIS A 68 -3.13 -19.96 -8.38
N GLU A 69 -1.91 -20.28 -7.94
CA GLU A 69 -1.40 -19.89 -6.63
C GLU A 69 -1.37 -18.36 -6.50
N ALA A 70 -2.00 -17.84 -5.46
CA ALA A 70 -2.08 -16.41 -5.19
C ALA A 70 -1.66 -16.08 -3.77
N VAL A 71 -1.05 -14.90 -3.62
CA VAL A 71 -0.88 -14.24 -2.33
C VAL A 71 -1.74 -13.00 -2.34
N SER A 72 -2.56 -12.82 -1.32
CA SER A 72 -3.48 -11.69 -1.23
C SER A 72 -3.34 -10.97 0.10
N CYS A 73 -3.87 -9.75 0.19
CA CYS A 73 -4.07 -9.08 1.46
C CYS A 73 -5.56 -8.77 1.67
N LEU A 74 -5.94 -8.65 2.93
CA LEU A 74 -7.26 -8.13 3.28
C LEU A 74 -7.41 -6.68 2.83
N SER A 75 -8.65 -6.27 2.61
CA SER A 75 -8.97 -4.87 2.34
C SER A 75 -8.53 -3.97 3.50
N VAL A 76 -8.25 -2.70 3.20
CA VAL A 76 -7.83 -1.70 4.20
C VAL A 76 -8.84 -1.57 5.33
N GLY A 77 -10.15 -1.77 5.09
CA GLY A 77 -11.16 -1.71 6.16
C GLY A 77 -11.17 -2.92 7.09
N ALA A 78 -10.75 -4.10 6.62
CA ALA A 78 -10.90 -5.37 7.35
C ALA A 78 -9.77 -5.66 8.35
N LEU A 79 -8.57 -5.12 8.13
CA LEU A 79 -7.38 -5.40 8.95
C LEU A 79 -7.12 -4.28 9.96
N ALA A 80 -7.55 -4.31 11.21
CA ALA A 80 -7.18 -3.27 12.17
C ALA A 80 -5.68 -3.29 12.56
N VAL A 81 -5.09 -2.11 12.77
CA VAL A 81 -3.68 -1.94 13.14
C VAL A 81 -3.51 -1.03 14.36
N ARG A 82 -2.69 -1.45 15.33
CA ARG A 82 -2.36 -0.68 16.54
C ARG A 82 -0.89 -0.86 16.93
N ASN A 83 -0.17 0.22 17.18
CA ASN A 83 1.17 0.17 17.77
C ASN A 83 1.02 0.25 19.30
N VAL A 84 1.65 -0.68 20.02
CA VAL A 84 1.61 -0.80 21.48
C VAL A 84 3.01 -1.02 22.03
N ARG A 85 3.20 -0.69 23.31
CA ARG A 85 4.45 -0.96 24.03
C ARG A 85 4.22 -2.04 25.06
N LEU A 86 5.03 -3.08 24.99
CA LEU A 86 4.99 -4.20 25.91
C LEU A 86 6.37 -4.39 26.56
N PRO A 87 6.46 -4.98 27.75
CA PRO A 87 7.74 -5.44 28.29
C PRO A 87 8.41 -6.41 27.31
N LYS A 88 9.74 -6.39 27.23
CA LYS A 88 10.47 -7.37 26.41
C LYS A 88 10.30 -8.77 27.00
N MET A 89 9.80 -9.70 26.20
CA MET A 89 9.54 -11.08 26.64
C MET A 89 9.80 -12.08 25.50
N PRO A 90 9.99 -13.39 25.82
CA PRO A 90 10.06 -14.45 24.82
C PRO A 90 8.81 -14.50 23.95
N GLU A 91 8.92 -15.09 22.76
CA GLU A 91 7.84 -15.10 21.76
C GLU A 91 6.54 -15.77 22.24
N GLU A 92 6.64 -16.85 23.01
CA GLU A 92 5.48 -17.56 23.56
C GLU A 92 4.69 -16.69 24.56
N GLU A 93 5.40 -15.96 25.40
CA GLU A 93 4.81 -15.01 26.36
C GLU A 93 4.23 -13.80 25.63
N LEU A 94 4.94 -13.31 24.61
CA LEU A 94 4.50 -12.17 23.79
C LEU A 94 3.18 -12.47 23.10
N ALA A 95 3.00 -13.67 22.55
CA ALA A 95 1.74 -14.08 21.93
C ALA A 95 0.56 -14.00 22.92
N THR A 96 0.76 -14.35 24.18
CA THR A 96 -0.27 -14.24 25.23
C THR A 96 -0.56 -12.78 25.56
N ALA A 97 0.48 -11.96 25.75
CA ALA A 97 0.35 -10.53 26.02
C ALA A 97 -0.34 -9.78 24.86
N VAL A 98 -0.02 -10.13 23.62
CA VAL A 98 -0.62 -9.60 22.39
C VAL A 98 -2.13 -9.84 22.35
N ASN A 99 -2.59 -11.05 22.67
CA ASN A 99 -4.01 -11.37 22.70
C ASN A 99 -4.76 -10.57 23.77
N TRP A 100 -4.15 -10.38 24.95
CA TRP A 100 -4.72 -9.57 26.02
C TRP A 100 -4.78 -8.09 25.66
N GLU A 101 -3.69 -7.54 25.11
CA GLU A 101 -3.65 -6.13 24.69
C GLU A 101 -4.64 -5.87 23.54
N ALA A 102 -4.80 -6.82 22.62
CA ALA A 102 -5.75 -6.71 21.52
C ALA A 102 -7.20 -6.52 22.01
N GLN A 103 -7.62 -7.21 23.07
CA GLN A 103 -8.97 -7.08 23.67
C GLN A 103 -9.30 -5.64 24.07
N ASN A 104 -8.30 -4.90 24.55
CA ASN A 104 -8.46 -3.53 25.02
C ASN A 104 -8.32 -2.48 23.90
N ARG A 105 -7.82 -2.87 22.73
CA ARG A 105 -7.41 -1.95 21.65
C ARG A 105 -8.28 -1.98 20.42
N PHE A 106 -8.96 -3.10 20.17
CA PHE A 106 -9.81 -3.29 19.00
C PHE A 106 -11.29 -3.24 19.34
N PRO A 107 -12.13 -2.57 18.52
CA PRO A 107 -13.56 -2.39 18.80
C PRO A 107 -14.42 -3.60 18.38
N PHE A 108 -13.86 -4.80 18.36
CA PHE A 108 -14.54 -6.03 17.96
C PHE A 108 -14.12 -7.20 18.84
N ASP A 109 -14.90 -8.27 18.80
CA ASP A 109 -14.59 -9.48 19.57
C ASP A 109 -13.29 -10.12 19.05
N THR A 110 -12.28 -10.08 19.90
CA THR A 110 -10.95 -10.63 19.61
C THR A 110 -10.88 -12.14 19.82
N ALA A 111 -11.83 -12.74 20.54
CA ALA A 111 -11.88 -14.19 20.73
C ALA A 111 -12.17 -14.93 19.42
N THR A 112 -12.89 -14.27 18.49
CA THR A 112 -13.19 -14.76 17.14
C THR A 112 -12.35 -14.10 16.06
N ALA A 113 -11.32 -13.33 16.44
CA ALA A 113 -10.44 -12.65 15.51
C ALA A 113 -9.16 -13.46 15.21
N VAL A 114 -8.58 -13.21 14.05
CA VAL A 114 -7.19 -13.57 13.75
C VAL A 114 -6.31 -12.40 14.15
N ILE A 115 -5.37 -12.66 15.06
CA ILE A 115 -4.43 -11.68 15.58
C ILE A 115 -3.01 -12.12 15.23
N GLN A 116 -2.24 -11.18 14.71
CA GLN A 116 -0.82 -11.32 14.40
C GLN A 116 -0.09 -10.10 14.95
N HIS A 117 1.23 -10.19 15.06
CA HIS A 117 2.03 -9.07 15.55
C HIS A 117 3.38 -8.97 14.83
N LEU A 118 3.94 -7.77 14.83
CA LEU A 118 5.30 -7.49 14.37
C LEU A 118 6.08 -6.86 15.54
N ARG A 119 7.27 -7.37 15.83
CA ARG A 119 8.21 -6.71 16.74
C ARG A 119 8.80 -5.50 16.01
N ALA A 120 8.51 -4.29 16.51
CA ALA A 120 9.00 -3.04 15.96
C ALA A 120 10.32 -2.56 16.61
N GLY A 121 10.83 -3.33 17.58
CA GLY A 121 12.12 -3.11 18.22
C GLY A 121 12.03 -2.40 19.56
N GLU A 122 13.19 -2.29 20.22
CA GLU A 122 13.27 -1.74 21.58
C GLU A 122 13.09 -0.22 21.61
N VAL A 123 12.38 0.24 22.63
CA VAL A 123 12.09 1.65 22.90
C VAL A 123 12.33 1.97 24.38
N ARG A 124 12.71 3.21 24.69
CA ARG A 124 12.95 3.65 26.08
C ARG A 124 11.86 4.58 26.57
N GLN A 125 11.24 4.22 27.69
CA GLN A 125 10.25 5.04 28.39
C GLN A 125 10.75 5.30 29.82
N GLY A 126 11.33 6.47 30.05
CA GLY A 126 12.09 6.75 31.26
C GLY A 126 13.30 5.81 31.36
N ASP A 127 13.44 5.13 32.50
CA ASP A 127 14.50 4.15 32.75
C ASP A 127 14.16 2.73 32.26
N GLN A 128 12.91 2.49 31.86
CA GLN A 128 12.46 1.18 31.39
C GLN A 128 12.75 0.99 29.89
N VAL A 129 13.28 -0.19 29.56
CA VAL A 129 13.38 -0.68 28.18
C VAL A 129 12.14 -1.50 27.90
N LEU A 130 11.35 -1.06 26.93
CA LEU A 130 10.16 -1.74 26.43
C LEU A 130 10.41 -2.16 24.99
N GLU A 131 9.49 -2.94 24.43
CA GLU A 131 9.45 -3.31 23.03
C GLU A 131 8.20 -2.69 22.39
N GLU A 132 8.37 -2.01 21.27
CA GLU A 132 7.25 -1.58 20.43
C GLU A 132 6.78 -2.77 19.62
N VAL A 133 5.47 -3.00 19.57
CA VAL A 133 4.83 -4.12 18.90
C VAL A 133 3.67 -3.61 18.07
N ILE A 134 3.59 -4.02 16.82
CA ILE A 134 2.50 -3.66 15.91
C ILE A 134 1.50 -4.81 15.90
N LEU A 135 0.32 -4.57 16.46
CA LEU A 135 -0.79 -5.50 16.45
C LEU A 135 -1.56 -5.39 15.14
N LEU A 136 -1.82 -6.54 14.52
CA LEU A 136 -2.60 -6.71 13.30
C LEU A 136 -3.76 -7.64 13.61
N ALA A 137 -4.99 -7.18 13.48
CA ALA A 137 -6.15 -7.98 13.85
C ALA A 137 -7.29 -7.85 12.84
N CYS A 138 -7.99 -8.94 12.57
CA CYS A 138 -9.17 -8.95 11.72
C CYS A 138 -10.17 -10.02 12.21
N PRO A 139 -11.49 -9.79 12.06
CA PRO A 139 -12.46 -10.85 12.34
C PRO A 139 -12.20 -12.07 11.45
N ARG A 140 -12.29 -13.29 12.00
CA ARG A 140 -12.11 -14.53 11.23
C ARG A 140 -13.08 -14.61 10.04
N ALA A 141 -14.31 -14.10 10.20
CA ALA A 141 -15.30 -14.04 9.13
C ALA A 141 -14.81 -13.23 7.90
N GLU A 142 -14.03 -12.16 8.08
CA GLU A 142 -13.46 -11.38 6.97
C GLU A 142 -12.38 -12.17 6.23
N VAL A 143 -11.57 -12.93 6.97
CA VAL A 143 -10.57 -13.85 6.38
C VAL A 143 -11.27 -14.92 5.55
N ASP A 144 -12.24 -15.61 6.13
CA ASP A 144 -12.94 -16.71 5.48
C ASP A 144 -13.71 -16.22 4.23
N ALA A 145 -14.38 -15.07 4.32
CA ALA A 145 -15.09 -14.46 3.19
C ALA A 145 -14.12 -14.08 2.05
N HIS A 146 -12.93 -13.56 2.37
CA HIS A 146 -11.92 -13.21 1.38
C HIS A 146 -11.34 -14.46 0.69
N LEU A 147 -11.02 -15.49 1.47
CA LEU A 147 -10.52 -16.77 0.94
C LEU A 147 -11.56 -17.44 0.03
N GLN A 148 -12.83 -17.46 0.45
CA GLN A 148 -13.91 -18.00 -0.36
C GLN A 148 -14.09 -17.23 -1.67
N LEU A 149 -14.04 -15.88 -1.62
CA LEU A 149 -14.11 -15.03 -2.80
C LEU A 149 -12.99 -15.37 -3.79
N ALA A 150 -11.74 -15.46 -3.32
CA ALA A 150 -10.59 -15.79 -4.18
C ALA A 150 -10.68 -17.21 -4.77
N CYS A 151 -11.10 -18.19 -3.96
CA CYS A 151 -11.32 -19.57 -4.40
C CYS A 151 -12.39 -19.63 -5.51
N GLU A 152 -13.54 -18.98 -5.32
CA GLU A 152 -14.58 -18.90 -6.34
C GLU A 152 -14.10 -18.17 -7.60
N ALA A 153 -13.19 -17.20 -7.46
CA ALA A 153 -12.58 -16.52 -8.58
C ALA A 153 -11.58 -17.40 -9.37
N GLY A 154 -11.26 -18.60 -8.89
CA GLY A 154 -10.34 -19.55 -9.52
C GLY A 154 -8.88 -19.36 -9.10
N LEU A 155 -8.65 -18.88 -7.88
CA LEU A 155 -7.31 -18.71 -7.30
C LEU A 155 -7.15 -19.57 -6.05
N ASP A 156 -5.97 -20.16 -5.90
CA ASP A 156 -5.56 -20.92 -4.73
C ASP A 156 -4.73 -20.01 -3.82
N VAL A 157 -5.34 -19.43 -2.78
CA VAL A 157 -4.62 -18.50 -1.88
C VAL A 157 -3.66 -19.28 -0.99
N VAL A 158 -2.36 -19.23 -1.30
CA VAL A 158 -1.30 -19.92 -0.56
C VAL A 158 -0.81 -19.12 0.65
N SER A 159 -1.04 -17.81 0.67
CA SER A 159 -0.75 -16.95 1.81
C SER A 159 -1.66 -15.72 1.79
N LEU A 160 -2.13 -15.34 2.97
CA LEU A 160 -2.73 -14.04 3.22
C LEU A 160 -1.70 -13.17 3.95
N ASP A 161 -1.53 -11.92 3.52
CA ASP A 161 -0.51 -11.01 4.03
C ASP A 161 -1.15 -9.70 4.53
N ALA A 162 -0.41 -8.95 5.34
CA ALA A 162 -0.80 -7.61 5.73
C ALA A 162 -0.39 -6.61 4.65
N GLU A 163 -1.34 -5.79 4.19
CA GLU A 163 -1.12 -4.71 3.22
C GLU A 163 0.13 -3.85 3.50
N PRO A 164 0.37 -3.31 4.72
CA PRO A 164 1.57 -2.52 4.99
C PRO A 164 2.88 -3.31 4.83
N CYS A 165 2.85 -4.61 5.13
CA CYS A 165 4.01 -5.49 4.93
C CYS A 165 4.25 -5.76 3.44
N ALA A 166 3.18 -5.93 2.66
CA ALA A 166 3.28 -6.06 1.21
C ALA A 166 3.83 -4.78 0.59
N VAL A 167 3.33 -3.60 0.98
CA VAL A 167 3.85 -2.31 0.51
C VAL A 167 5.36 -2.21 0.76
N PHE A 168 5.81 -2.52 1.97
CA PHE A 168 7.23 -2.43 2.31
C PHE A 168 8.11 -3.48 1.58
N ARG A 169 7.64 -4.72 1.43
CA ARG A 169 8.42 -5.82 0.80
C ARG A 169 8.89 -5.50 -0.61
N GLY A 170 8.11 -4.73 -1.37
CA GLY A 170 8.52 -4.27 -2.69
C GLY A 170 9.83 -3.45 -2.65
N PHE A 171 10.03 -2.67 -1.60
CA PHE A 171 11.19 -1.79 -1.41
C PHE A 171 12.34 -2.45 -0.67
N GLU A 172 12.05 -3.46 0.17
CA GLU A 172 13.06 -4.25 0.90
C GLU A 172 14.17 -4.77 -0.03
N ARG A 173 13.83 -5.13 -1.27
CA ARG A 173 14.79 -5.59 -2.30
C ARG A 173 15.88 -4.58 -2.66
N PHE A 174 15.72 -3.31 -2.31
CA PHE A 174 16.72 -2.26 -2.54
C PHE A 174 17.70 -2.13 -1.37
N LEU A 175 17.42 -2.77 -0.23
CA LEU A 175 18.25 -2.81 0.97
C LEU A 175 19.26 -3.97 0.86
N ARG A 176 20.35 -3.75 0.11
CA ARG A 176 21.37 -4.76 -0.25
C ARG A 176 22.77 -4.45 0.27
N ARG A 177 22.99 -3.31 0.91
CA ARG A 177 24.32 -2.84 1.35
C ARG A 177 24.45 -3.02 2.85
N CYS A 178 25.67 -3.26 3.34
CA CYS A 178 25.97 -3.44 4.76
C CYS A 178 25.65 -2.24 5.67
N GLY A 179 25.17 -1.10 5.13
CA GLY A 179 24.68 0.05 5.91
C GLY A 179 23.16 0.15 5.97
N ASP A 180 22.43 -0.66 5.21
CA ASP A 180 20.99 -0.53 5.02
C ASP A 180 20.19 -1.02 6.25
N ASP A 181 20.78 -1.83 7.12
CA ASP A 181 20.13 -2.34 8.34
C ASP A 181 19.71 -1.23 9.32
N SER A 182 20.39 -0.08 9.26
CA SER A 182 20.06 1.11 10.05
C SER A 182 19.26 2.16 9.28
N ALA A 183 19.08 1.98 7.97
CA ALA A 183 18.42 2.95 7.12
C ALA A 183 16.94 3.03 7.46
N VAL A 184 16.44 4.26 7.63
CA VAL A 184 15.04 4.52 7.94
C VAL A 184 14.30 4.91 6.67
N GLY A 185 13.39 4.04 6.21
CA GLY A 185 12.52 4.29 5.07
C GLY A 185 11.12 4.67 5.51
N VAL A 186 10.55 5.71 4.90
CA VAL A 186 9.13 6.06 5.07
C VAL A 186 8.41 5.82 3.76
N PHE A 187 7.30 5.08 3.83
CA PHE A 187 6.46 4.73 2.69
C PHE A 187 5.04 5.20 2.98
N ALA A 188 4.45 6.00 2.10
CA ALA A 188 3.05 6.40 2.22
C ALA A 188 2.28 5.89 1.00
N ASP A 189 1.46 4.85 1.19
CA ASP A 189 0.54 4.37 0.15
C ASP A 189 -0.72 5.22 0.17
N ILE A 190 -0.81 6.17 -0.77
CA ILE A 190 -1.92 7.10 -0.92
C ILE A 190 -2.89 6.49 -1.93
N GLY A 191 -3.79 5.65 -1.43
CA GLY A 191 -4.85 5.00 -2.19
C GLY A 191 -6.20 5.69 -1.97
N ALA A 192 -7.25 4.88 -1.77
CA ALA A 192 -8.56 5.37 -1.33
C ALA A 192 -8.47 6.05 0.06
N GLU A 193 -7.64 5.46 0.93
CA GLU A 193 -7.14 5.98 2.20
C GLU A 193 -5.61 5.90 2.18
N THR A 194 -4.94 6.50 3.16
CA THR A 194 -3.47 6.50 3.23
C THR A 194 -2.96 5.53 4.30
N THR A 195 -2.08 4.61 3.92
CA THR A 195 -1.29 3.81 4.86
C THR A 195 0.14 4.34 4.91
N VAL A 196 0.61 4.76 6.09
CA VAL A 196 2.01 5.13 6.35
C VAL A 196 2.72 3.96 7.01
N VAL A 197 3.83 3.54 6.40
CA VAL A 197 4.73 2.51 6.91
C VAL A 197 6.10 3.15 7.13
N ILE A 198 6.65 2.99 8.33
CA ILE A 198 8.05 3.34 8.61
C ILE A 198 8.77 2.03 8.84
N ALA A 199 9.90 1.87 8.16
CA ALA A 199 10.77 0.71 8.29
C ALA A 199 12.17 1.15 8.68
N ARG A 200 12.87 0.30 9.43
CA ARG A 200 14.29 0.44 9.74
C ARG A 200 14.99 -0.84 9.32
N GLY A 201 15.90 -0.75 8.37
CA GLY A 201 16.42 -1.94 7.71
C GLY A 201 15.26 -2.73 7.10
N ARG A 202 15.19 -4.03 7.39
CA ARG A 202 14.14 -4.93 6.89
C ARG A 202 12.94 -5.04 7.83
N ASP A 203 12.94 -4.32 8.94
CA ASP A 203 11.88 -4.39 9.94
C ASP A 203 10.88 -3.25 9.75
N VAL A 204 9.59 -3.59 9.71
CA VAL A 204 8.52 -2.60 9.81
C VAL A 204 8.40 -2.19 11.27
N VAL A 205 8.69 -0.92 11.56
CA VAL A 205 8.78 -0.39 12.93
C VAL A 205 7.60 0.49 13.32
N PHE A 206 6.81 0.94 12.34
CA PHE A 206 5.59 1.68 12.62
C PHE A 206 4.62 1.59 11.45
N VAL A 207 3.33 1.43 11.77
CA VAL A 207 2.26 1.51 10.78
C VAL A 207 1.15 2.42 11.30
N LYS A 208 0.69 3.33 10.46
CA LYS A 208 -0.48 4.17 10.75
C LYS A 208 -1.37 4.24 9.52
N ARG A 209 -2.67 4.09 9.76
CA ARG A 209 -3.69 4.42 8.76
C ARG A 209 -4.27 5.79 9.02
N ILE A 210 -4.43 6.54 7.94
CA ILE A 210 -4.98 7.87 7.92
C ILE A 210 -6.19 7.80 6.98
N PRO A 211 -7.43 8.08 7.45
CA PRO A 211 -8.65 8.00 6.65
C PRO A 211 -8.77 9.22 5.70
N ILE A 212 -7.66 9.60 5.06
CA ILE A 212 -7.56 10.66 4.07
C ILE A 212 -6.86 10.06 2.84
N GLY A 213 -7.44 10.27 1.68
CA GLY A 213 -6.96 9.73 0.41
C GLY A 213 -7.94 10.05 -0.71
N GLY A 214 -7.90 9.25 -1.78
CA GLY A 214 -8.72 9.45 -2.98
C GLY A 214 -10.22 9.59 -2.69
N LEU A 215 -10.78 8.88 -1.70
CA LEU A 215 -12.21 8.99 -1.38
C LEU A 215 -12.58 10.39 -0.86
N VAL A 216 -11.77 10.94 0.05
CA VAL A 216 -11.96 12.29 0.59
C VAL A 216 -11.77 13.33 -0.51
N PHE A 217 -10.73 13.16 -1.34
CA PHE A 217 -10.47 14.09 -2.42
C PHE A 217 -11.57 14.10 -3.49
N ASN A 218 -12.12 12.93 -3.83
CA ASN A 218 -13.23 12.84 -4.78
C ASN A 218 -14.49 13.51 -4.23
N ARG A 219 -14.77 13.35 -2.94
CA ARG A 219 -15.90 14.02 -2.28
C ARG A 219 -15.75 15.54 -2.27
N ALA A 220 -14.57 16.04 -1.91
CA ALA A 220 -14.31 17.48 -1.89
C ALA A 220 -14.48 18.13 -3.27
N VAL A 221 -14.03 17.45 -4.33
CA VAL A 221 -14.22 17.94 -5.71
C VAL A 221 -15.67 17.80 -6.17
N ALA A 222 -16.36 16.73 -5.80
CA ALA A 222 -17.77 16.54 -6.09
C ALA A 222 -18.63 17.67 -5.49
N GLU A 223 -18.37 18.03 -4.23
CA GLU A 223 -19.06 19.13 -3.54
C GLU A 223 -18.70 20.49 -4.15
N CYS A 224 -17.42 20.75 -4.43
CA CYS A 224 -16.96 22.03 -4.97
C CYS A 224 -17.45 22.33 -6.40
N LEU A 225 -17.61 21.29 -7.22
CA LEU A 225 -17.98 21.40 -8.63
C LEU A 225 -19.39 20.89 -8.95
N GLU A 226 -20.16 20.52 -7.93
CA GLU A 226 -21.52 19.95 -8.05
C GLU A 226 -21.56 18.72 -8.99
N LEU A 227 -20.53 17.87 -8.90
CA LEU A 227 -20.40 16.65 -9.69
C LEU A 227 -20.79 15.41 -8.88
N SER A 228 -21.11 14.31 -9.56
CA SER A 228 -21.12 13.02 -8.88
C SER A 228 -19.71 12.61 -8.43
N ALA A 229 -19.60 11.78 -7.40
CA ALA A 229 -18.30 11.26 -6.94
C ALA A 229 -17.51 10.55 -8.06
N THR A 230 -18.21 9.91 -8.99
CA THR A 230 -17.63 9.25 -10.17
C THR A 230 -17.04 10.25 -11.16
N GLU A 231 -17.78 11.31 -11.47
CA GLU A 231 -17.31 12.38 -12.37
C GLU A 231 -16.14 13.14 -11.74
N ALA A 232 -16.21 13.41 -10.44
CA ALA A 232 -15.12 14.03 -9.68
C ALA A 232 -13.84 13.17 -9.71
N GLU A 233 -13.96 11.84 -9.50
CA GLU A 233 -12.83 10.91 -9.63
C GLU A 233 -12.25 10.93 -11.05
N ALA A 234 -13.10 10.81 -12.06
CA ALA A 234 -12.68 10.81 -13.46
C ALA A 234 -11.98 12.12 -13.84
N LEU A 235 -12.51 13.26 -13.41
CA LEU A 235 -11.93 14.57 -13.62
C LEU A 235 -10.56 14.70 -12.94
N ARG A 236 -10.45 14.35 -11.66
CA ARG A 236 -9.19 14.36 -10.90
C ARG A 236 -8.13 13.48 -11.56
N ARG A 237 -8.48 12.24 -11.91
CA ARG A 237 -7.56 11.32 -12.60
C ARG A 237 -7.14 11.84 -13.97
N ARG A 238 -8.05 12.45 -14.74
CA ARG A 238 -7.72 13.05 -16.04
C ARG A 238 -6.75 14.21 -15.91
N LEU A 239 -6.96 15.08 -14.91
CA LEU A 239 -6.07 16.23 -14.66
C LEU A 239 -4.70 15.79 -14.13
N GLY A 240 -4.64 14.82 -13.23
CA GLY A 240 -3.40 14.23 -12.73
C GLY A 240 -2.58 13.51 -13.81
N ARG A 241 -3.22 13.07 -14.91
CA ARG A 241 -2.57 12.39 -16.04
C ARG A 241 -1.88 13.27 -17.06
N ARG A 242 -2.09 14.59 -17.02
CA ARG A 242 -1.42 15.52 -17.93
C ARG A 242 0.09 15.53 -17.65
N SER A 243 0.85 14.76 -18.41
CA SER A 243 2.30 14.76 -18.37
C SER A 243 2.83 16.16 -18.67
N ARG A 244 4.02 16.50 -18.14
CA ARG A 244 4.76 17.73 -18.53
C ARG A 244 4.91 17.86 -20.06
N HIS A 245 4.87 16.74 -20.80
CA HIS A 245 4.91 16.69 -22.26
C HIS A 245 3.58 17.08 -22.92
N ASP A 246 2.43 16.73 -22.33
CA ASP A 246 1.11 17.14 -22.82
C ASP A 246 0.84 18.63 -22.55
N GLN A 247 1.42 19.18 -21.48
CA GLN A 247 1.37 20.61 -21.16
C GLN A 247 2.13 21.48 -22.17
N ALA A 248 3.08 20.92 -22.92
CA ALA A 248 3.85 21.64 -23.93
C ALA A 248 3.18 21.61 -25.33
N ALA A 249 2.30 20.63 -25.59
CA ALA A 249 1.71 20.41 -26.91
C ALA A 249 0.34 21.07 -27.12
N ALA A 250 -0.37 21.45 -26.05
CA ALA A 250 -1.63 22.18 -26.13
C ALA A 250 -1.61 23.34 -25.13
N ARG A 251 -1.87 24.57 -25.61
CA ARG A 251 -2.24 25.67 -24.70
C ARG A 251 -3.53 25.25 -24.02
N PRO A 252 -3.57 25.08 -22.69
CA PRO A 252 -4.83 24.82 -22.01
C PRO A 252 -5.76 25.98 -22.31
N ASP A 253 -7.00 25.68 -22.68
CA ASP A 253 -8.09 26.65 -22.67
C ASP A 253 -8.24 27.24 -21.26
N GLU A 254 -8.64 28.51 -21.18
CA GLU A 254 -8.79 29.21 -19.89
C GLU A 254 -9.74 28.46 -18.95
N ASP A 255 -10.77 27.82 -19.51
CA ASP A 255 -11.74 27.03 -18.76
C ASP A 255 -11.11 25.78 -18.14
N SER A 256 -10.28 25.04 -18.88
CA SER A 256 -9.54 23.90 -18.31
C SER A 256 -8.56 24.32 -17.20
N GLU A 257 -7.94 25.50 -17.27
CA GLU A 257 -7.10 25.99 -16.17
C GLU A 257 -7.92 26.35 -14.94
N ARG A 258 -9.08 27.02 -15.13
CA ARG A 258 -10.01 27.35 -14.04
C ARG A 258 -10.48 26.09 -13.33
N VAL A 259 -10.89 25.07 -14.08
CA VAL A 259 -11.28 23.77 -13.51
C VAL A 259 -10.12 23.11 -12.77
N SER A 260 -8.90 23.13 -13.33
CA SER A 260 -7.74 22.55 -12.65
C SER A 260 -7.39 23.27 -11.34
N ARG A 261 -7.52 24.60 -11.30
CA ARG A 261 -7.34 25.40 -10.07
C ARG A 261 -8.41 25.07 -9.04
N ALA A 262 -9.68 25.04 -9.44
CA ALA A 262 -10.78 24.68 -8.55
C ALA A 262 -10.61 23.28 -7.94
N VAL A 263 -10.20 22.29 -8.75
CA VAL A 263 -9.89 20.94 -8.26
C VAL A 263 -8.74 20.95 -7.25
N ALA A 264 -7.66 21.68 -7.53
CA ALA A 264 -6.52 21.78 -6.63
C ALA A 264 -6.88 22.47 -5.31
N ASP A 265 -7.70 23.52 -5.37
CA ASP A 265 -8.12 24.27 -4.18
C ASP A 265 -9.13 23.48 -3.34
N ALA A 266 -10.01 22.69 -3.96
CA ALA A 266 -10.92 21.79 -3.25
C ALA A 266 -10.19 20.72 -2.44
N ILE A 267 -9.08 20.17 -2.96
CA ILE A 267 -8.33 19.11 -2.26
C ILE A 267 -7.26 19.64 -1.30
N ARG A 268 -6.88 20.92 -1.41
CA ARG A 268 -5.78 21.52 -0.65
C ARG A 268 -5.92 21.38 0.87
N PRO A 269 -7.07 21.69 1.50
CA PRO A 269 -7.22 21.52 2.95
C PRO A 269 -6.99 20.08 3.40
N HIS A 270 -7.49 19.11 2.63
CA HIS A 270 -7.32 17.69 2.94
C HIS A 270 -5.88 17.20 2.74
N LEU A 271 -5.15 17.78 1.78
CA LEU A 271 -3.71 17.52 1.64
C LEU A 271 -2.92 18.11 2.82
N GLU A 272 -3.33 19.26 3.36
CA GLU A 272 -2.71 19.83 4.56
C GLU A 272 -2.98 18.97 5.80
N ASP A 273 -4.21 18.49 5.97
CA ASP A 273 -4.56 17.53 7.03
C ASP A 273 -3.74 16.22 6.90
N LEU A 274 -3.62 15.69 5.69
CA LEU A 274 -2.80 14.50 5.43
C LEU A 274 -1.32 14.76 5.74
N ALA A 275 -0.77 15.91 5.33
CA ALA A 275 0.60 16.29 5.64
C ALA A 275 0.83 16.37 7.15
N ASN A 276 -0.13 16.96 7.89
CA ASN A 276 -0.06 17.05 9.34
C ASN A 276 -0.03 15.65 9.97
N GLU A 277 -0.93 14.75 9.58
CA GLU A 277 -0.97 13.36 10.08
C GLU A 277 0.31 12.58 9.76
N ILE A 278 0.87 12.72 8.54
CA ILE A 278 2.15 12.11 8.20
C ILE A 278 3.28 12.71 9.06
N ALA A 279 3.30 14.03 9.29
CA ALA A 279 4.27 14.67 10.17
C ALA A 279 4.18 14.17 11.62
N LEU A 280 2.96 13.88 12.12
CA LEU A 280 2.76 13.22 13.41
C LEU A 280 3.42 11.84 13.45
N CYS A 281 3.30 11.05 12.37
CA CYS A 281 3.95 9.74 12.26
C CYS A 281 5.49 9.85 12.31
N LEU A 282 6.06 10.78 11.55
CA LEU A 282 7.51 11.04 11.55
C LEU A 282 8.02 11.48 12.92
N ARG A 283 7.26 12.34 13.59
CA ARG A 283 7.57 12.81 14.95
C ARG A 283 7.46 11.68 15.97
N TYR A 284 6.40 10.87 15.88
CA TYR A 284 6.22 9.70 16.74
C TYR A 284 7.45 8.77 16.65
N TYR A 285 7.89 8.46 15.42
CA TYR A 285 9.08 7.63 15.21
C TYR A 285 10.34 8.26 15.83
N SER A 286 10.56 9.55 15.56
CA SER A 286 11.74 10.29 16.04
C SER A 286 11.84 10.33 17.57
N VAL A 287 10.70 10.48 18.26
CA VAL A 287 10.62 10.50 19.71
C VAL A 287 10.74 9.09 20.31
N THR A 288 10.05 8.12 19.70
CA THR A 288 9.92 6.76 20.24
C THR A 288 11.22 5.96 20.12
N PHE A 289 11.84 5.99 18.94
CA PHE A 289 13.01 5.16 18.65
C PHE A 289 14.34 5.87 18.86
N ARG A 290 14.33 7.16 19.23
CA ARG A 290 15.51 8.03 19.49
C ARG A 290 16.63 7.86 18.43
N GLY A 291 16.23 7.59 17.19
CA GLY A 291 17.10 7.23 16.08
C GLY A 291 17.27 8.37 15.08
N GLN A 292 17.77 8.02 13.90
CA GLN A 292 17.88 8.95 12.79
C GLN A 292 16.49 9.42 12.35
N ARG A 293 16.36 10.71 12.09
CA ARG A 293 15.12 11.26 11.51
C ARG A 293 15.01 10.79 10.06
N PRO A 294 13.82 10.38 9.59
CA PRO A 294 13.64 10.08 8.18
C PRO A 294 13.97 11.31 7.31
N GLU A 295 14.91 11.15 6.37
CA GLU A 295 15.33 12.22 5.47
C GLU A 295 14.49 12.29 4.20
N SER A 296 13.80 11.19 3.88
CA SER A 296 12.95 11.09 2.71
C SER A 296 11.76 10.16 2.93
N ALA A 297 10.71 10.39 2.14
CA ALA A 297 9.55 9.52 2.05
C ALA A 297 9.29 9.11 0.59
N THR A 298 8.94 7.85 0.40
CA THR A 298 8.53 7.30 -0.89
C THR A 298 7.01 7.16 -0.91
N PHE A 299 6.36 7.84 -1.83
CA PHE A 299 4.91 7.83 -1.96
C PHE A 299 4.48 6.84 -3.03
N THR A 300 3.48 6.04 -2.69
CA THR A 300 2.93 4.95 -3.50
C THR A 300 1.40 5.11 -3.58
N GLY A 301 0.72 4.25 -4.33
CA GLY A 301 -0.72 4.26 -4.45
C GLY A 301 -1.20 5.08 -5.64
N GLY A 302 -2.51 5.00 -5.89
CA GLY A 302 -3.13 5.61 -7.07
C GLY A 302 -3.07 7.14 -7.11
N GLU A 303 -2.99 7.78 -5.95
CA GLU A 303 -2.97 9.25 -5.83
C GLU A 303 -1.58 9.86 -6.02
N SER A 304 -0.54 9.07 -5.73
CA SER A 304 0.87 9.47 -5.94
C SER A 304 1.22 9.66 -7.41
N HIS A 305 0.31 9.30 -8.32
CA HIS A 305 0.43 9.57 -9.74
C HIS A 305 0.38 11.05 -10.10
N ASN A 306 -0.45 11.83 -9.40
CA ASN A 306 -0.58 13.26 -9.66
C ASN A 306 0.63 13.98 -9.06
N PRO A 307 1.56 14.54 -9.85
CA PRO A 307 2.80 15.13 -9.32
C PRO A 307 2.55 16.29 -8.35
N ALA A 308 1.40 16.97 -8.44
CA ALA A 308 1.04 18.04 -7.51
C ALA A 308 0.90 17.53 -6.07
N ILE A 309 0.42 16.30 -5.88
CA ILE A 309 0.18 15.72 -4.55
C ILE A 309 1.52 15.48 -3.81
N PRO A 310 2.48 14.70 -4.36
CA PRO A 310 3.80 14.53 -3.73
C PRO A 310 4.55 15.86 -3.54
N THR A 311 4.43 16.81 -4.47
CA THR A 311 5.07 18.12 -4.34
C THR A 311 4.51 18.91 -3.16
N MET A 312 3.18 19.07 -3.06
CA MET A 312 2.54 19.82 -1.97
C MET A 312 2.81 19.17 -0.61
N LEU A 313 2.73 17.84 -0.53
CA LEU A 313 3.04 17.12 0.70
C LEU A 313 4.52 17.24 1.07
N GLY A 314 5.44 17.19 0.10
CA GLY A 314 6.87 17.39 0.36
C GLY A 314 7.21 18.77 0.91
N GLU A 315 6.62 19.82 0.34
CA GLU A 315 6.77 21.21 0.83
C GLU A 315 6.28 21.36 2.28
N ARG A 316 5.16 20.72 2.63
CA ARG A 316 4.60 20.76 4.00
C ARG A 316 5.38 19.91 4.99
N LEU A 317 5.87 18.74 4.58
CA LEU A 317 6.61 17.83 5.47
C LEU A 317 8.05 18.28 5.73
N GLY A 318 8.63 19.09 4.84
CA GLY A 318 10.02 19.55 4.97
C GLY A 318 11.06 18.45 4.78
N ILE A 319 10.69 17.33 4.16
CA ILE A 319 11.58 16.22 3.79
C ILE A 319 11.49 15.94 2.29
N LYS A 320 12.48 15.24 1.75
CA LYS A 320 12.46 14.86 0.34
C LYS A 320 11.34 13.84 0.09
N VAL A 321 10.40 14.15 -0.78
CA VAL A 321 9.36 13.21 -1.22
C VAL A 321 9.65 12.76 -2.65
N GLN A 322 9.52 11.46 -2.89
CA GLN A 322 9.66 10.85 -4.21
C GLN A 322 8.52 9.88 -4.48
N ALA A 323 8.04 9.84 -5.72
CA ALA A 323 7.11 8.80 -6.14
C ALA A 323 7.82 7.44 -6.26
N SER A 324 7.10 6.35 -6.00
CA SER A 324 7.58 4.98 -6.10
C SER A 324 8.04 4.63 -7.52
N ASP A 325 9.21 3.98 -7.61
CA ASP A 325 9.78 3.46 -8.86
C ASP A 325 10.24 2.00 -8.70
N LEU A 326 9.34 1.17 -8.17
CA LEU A 326 9.58 -0.26 -7.90
C LEU A 326 9.99 -1.06 -9.14
N PHE A 327 9.57 -0.62 -10.33
CA PHE A 327 9.78 -1.33 -11.58
C PHE A 327 11.09 -0.96 -12.29
N ARG A 328 11.88 0.01 -11.78
CA ARG A 328 13.14 0.45 -12.42
C ARG A 328 14.10 -0.69 -12.77
N SER A 329 14.16 -1.72 -11.93
CA SER A 329 15.04 -2.90 -12.08
C SER A 329 14.28 -4.19 -12.37
N VAL A 330 13.11 -4.08 -12.98
CA VAL A 330 12.23 -5.20 -13.33
C VAL A 330 12.04 -5.21 -14.83
N ARG A 331 12.20 -6.37 -15.48
CA ARG A 331 11.91 -6.43 -16.92
C ARG A 331 10.41 -6.40 -17.13
N THR A 332 9.98 -5.41 -17.91
CA THR A 332 8.57 -5.08 -18.18
C THR A 332 8.22 -5.26 -19.65
N GLU A 333 8.94 -6.13 -20.37
CA GLU A 333 8.84 -6.35 -21.81
C GLU A 333 7.40 -6.65 -22.27
N HIS A 334 6.61 -7.37 -21.47
CA HIS A 334 5.20 -7.69 -21.75
C HIS A 334 4.18 -6.66 -21.23
N LEU A 335 4.63 -5.64 -20.50
CA LEU A 335 3.74 -4.64 -19.87
C LEU A 335 3.51 -3.38 -20.70
N ALA A 336 4.20 -3.22 -21.83
CA ALA A 336 4.17 -1.97 -22.62
C ALA A 336 2.76 -1.55 -23.06
N ALA A 337 1.82 -2.49 -23.19
CA ALA A 337 0.43 -2.21 -23.54
C ALA A 337 -0.51 -1.98 -22.34
N MET A 338 -0.14 -2.41 -21.13
CA MET A 338 -1.06 -2.49 -19.97
C MET A 338 -0.65 -1.64 -18.77
N LEU A 339 0.64 -1.36 -18.62
CA LEU A 339 1.13 -0.35 -17.70
C LEU A 339 1.33 0.93 -18.47
N ASP A 340 0.50 1.94 -18.19
CA ASP A 340 0.84 3.29 -18.59
C ASP A 340 2.12 3.72 -17.86
N ARG A 341 3.25 3.67 -18.59
CA ARG A 341 4.56 4.11 -18.11
C ARG A 341 4.56 5.58 -17.71
N ARG A 342 3.49 6.34 -17.99
CA ARG A 342 3.28 7.72 -17.55
C ARG A 342 2.86 7.86 -16.09
N GLY A 343 2.87 6.78 -15.29
CA GLY A 343 2.93 6.84 -13.82
C GLY A 343 1.92 5.99 -13.05
N LEU A 344 1.17 5.12 -13.72
CA LEU A 344 0.32 4.12 -13.03
C LEU A 344 1.14 3.04 -12.30
N LEU A 345 2.47 3.09 -12.30
CA LEU A 345 3.30 2.09 -11.63
C LEU A 345 3.22 2.16 -10.10
N CYS A 346 2.94 3.36 -9.54
CA CYS A 346 2.81 3.55 -8.10
C CYS A 346 1.65 2.77 -7.48
N GLU A 347 0.57 2.52 -8.23
CA GLU A 347 -0.60 1.78 -7.71
C GLU A 347 -0.40 0.26 -7.64
N TRP A 348 0.71 -0.27 -8.16
CA TRP A 348 0.99 -1.72 -8.16
C TRP A 348 1.82 -2.18 -6.97
N THR A 349 2.25 -1.27 -6.10
CA THR A 349 3.17 -1.56 -4.99
C THR A 349 2.71 -2.71 -4.11
N THR A 350 1.43 -2.73 -3.71
CA THR A 350 0.88 -3.80 -2.88
C THR A 350 0.90 -5.13 -3.62
N ALA A 351 0.34 -5.21 -4.84
CA ALA A 351 0.36 -6.43 -5.65
C ALA A 351 1.79 -6.93 -5.95
N PHE A 352 2.75 -6.00 -6.11
CA PHE A 352 4.16 -6.30 -6.32
C PHE A 352 4.76 -6.98 -5.09
N GLY A 353 4.55 -6.41 -3.90
CA GLY A 353 5.00 -7.01 -2.65
C GLY A 353 4.32 -8.32 -2.32
N LEU A 354 3.05 -8.49 -2.66
CA LEU A 354 2.33 -9.75 -2.49
C LEU A 354 2.94 -10.86 -3.37
N SER A 355 3.22 -10.57 -4.64
CA SER A 355 3.84 -11.55 -5.54
C SER A 355 5.27 -11.94 -5.12
N LEU A 356 5.96 -11.08 -4.36
CA LEU A 356 7.27 -11.40 -3.78
C LEU A 356 7.21 -12.20 -2.46
N LYS A 357 6.03 -12.43 -1.87
CA LYS A 357 5.93 -13.17 -0.60
C LYS A 357 6.43 -14.61 -0.78
N GLY A 358 7.29 -15.07 0.13
CA GLY A 358 7.91 -16.41 0.07
C GLY A 358 9.07 -16.50 -0.94
N PHE A 359 9.41 -15.39 -1.60
CA PHE A 359 10.61 -15.32 -2.42
C PHE A 359 11.83 -15.09 -1.52
N CYS A 360 12.62 -16.14 -1.27
CA CYS A 360 13.89 -15.99 -0.56
C CYS A 360 14.81 -15.06 -1.35
N LEU A 361 15.02 -13.84 -0.82
CA LEU A 361 16.21 -13.05 -1.08
C LEU A 361 17.36 -13.90 -0.51
N ALA A 362 18.28 -14.35 -1.35
CA ALA A 362 19.27 -15.34 -0.92
C ALA A 362 20.05 -14.81 0.28
N GLU A 363 20.25 -15.69 1.28
CA GLU A 363 21.20 -15.50 2.36
C GLU A 363 22.51 -14.99 1.75
N HIS A 364 22.96 -13.84 2.22
CA HIS A 364 24.25 -13.30 1.81
C HIS A 364 25.28 -14.33 2.23
N GLY A 365 25.89 -14.99 1.24
CA GLY A 365 26.87 -16.02 1.46
C GLY A 365 27.89 -15.56 2.49
N GLU A 366 28.13 -16.43 3.46
CA GLU A 366 29.40 -16.48 4.16
C GLU A 366 30.50 -16.34 3.10
N MET A 367 31.12 -15.15 3.02
CA MET A 367 32.45 -15.05 2.46
C MET A 367 33.37 -15.68 3.51
N GLN A 368 33.48 -17.01 3.45
CA GLN A 368 34.70 -17.68 3.87
C GLN A 368 35.82 -17.19 2.96
N ASN A 369 36.65 -16.31 3.51
CA ASN A 369 38.10 -16.50 3.57
C ASN A 369 38.71 -15.54 4.59
#